data_AF-A0A2E6A8W8-F1
#
_entry.id   AF-A0A2E6A8W8-F1
#
_cell.length_a   1.000
_cell.length_b   1.000
_cell.length_c   1.000
_cell.angle_alpha   90.00
_cell.angle_beta   90.00
_cell.angle_gamma   90.00
#
_symmetry.space_group_name_H-M   'P 1'
#
loop_
_entity.id
_entity.type
_entity.pdbx_description
1 polymer ?
#
loop_
_entity_poly.entity_id
_entity_poly.type
_entity_poly.pdbx_seq_one_letter_code
_entity_poly.pdbx_strand_id
1 'polypeptide(L)'
;MSEAPAAGSAGVAPPGVGVPAGAPPAQDPLAALRDIHLPPAVEAWPPAPGWWGLGLLALGALLALGIWAGRRWRATRYRRTGLAELRELRNRWEQNAADARLLPDLATLLKRVALSAWPRQEVAGLSGERWVRFLDDTLQTREFSMGAGQMLIHGPYQSSSRLDPELLTLAERWIRRHRVQAVQVPPAYDEASHA
;
A
#
# COMPACT_ATOMS: atom_id res chain seq x y z
N MET A 1 72.98 -43.65 -34.16
CA MET A 1 74.05 -44.65 -34.27
C MET A 1 74.90 -44.56 -33.01
N SER A 2 75.38 -45.70 -32.55
CA SER A 2 75.99 -45.99 -31.23
C SER A 2 75.01 -46.06 -30.07
N GLU A 3 75.06 -47.04 -29.20
CA GLU A 3 75.55 -48.43 -29.24
C GLU A 3 75.02 -49.02 -27.93
N ALA A 4 74.40 -50.18 -27.98
CA ALA A 4 74.42 -51.11 -26.85
C ALA A 4 75.80 -51.81 -26.85
N PRO A 5 76.05 -52.86 -26.07
CA PRO A 5 75.67 -53.25 -24.71
C PRO A 5 76.96 -53.53 -23.90
N ALA A 6 76.88 -54.13 -22.70
CA ALA A 6 77.65 -55.33 -22.32
C ALA A 6 77.85 -55.46 -20.79
N ALA A 7 78.20 -56.69 -20.42
CA ALA A 7 78.53 -57.22 -19.09
C ALA A 7 77.29 -57.50 -18.22
N GLY A 8 76.76 -58.72 -18.15
CA GLY A 8 77.37 -60.00 -18.47
C GLY A 8 78.26 -60.49 -17.33
N SER A 9 77.69 -61.43 -16.54
CA SER A 9 78.37 -62.59 -15.96
C SER A 9 79.17 -62.40 -14.66
N ALA A 10 78.56 -62.83 -13.56
CA ALA A 10 79.10 -63.73 -12.52
C ALA A 10 77.99 -63.88 -11.47
N GLY A 11 77.53 -65.04 -11.02
CA GLY A 11 78.18 -66.34 -10.90
C GLY A 11 77.97 -66.81 -9.46
N VAL A 12 77.24 -67.93 -9.32
CA VAL A 12 77.44 -68.97 -8.28
C VAL A 12 77.11 -68.57 -6.83
N ALA A 13 75.90 -68.85 -6.31
CA ALA A 13 75.44 -70.08 -5.62
C ALA A 13 75.36 -69.89 -4.08
N PRO A 14 74.72 -70.79 -3.32
CA PRO A 14 73.42 -70.57 -2.67
C PRO A 14 73.54 -70.44 -1.15
N PRO A 15 72.46 -70.04 -0.46
CA PRO A 15 72.23 -70.64 0.85
C PRO A 15 70.81 -71.12 1.06
N GLY A 16 70.72 -72.32 1.62
CA GLY A 16 69.95 -72.56 2.83
C GLY A 16 68.42 -72.46 2.70
N VAL A 17 67.81 -73.63 2.69
CA VAL A 17 66.41 -73.92 3.03
C VAL A 17 65.83 -72.91 4.04
N GLY A 18 64.96 -72.03 3.54
CA GLY A 18 64.07 -71.18 4.32
C GLY A 18 62.62 -71.52 3.98
N VAL A 19 61.93 -72.08 4.95
CA VAL A 19 60.46 -72.26 5.09
C VAL A 19 59.61 -71.32 4.20
N PRO A 20 58.58 -71.79 3.47
CA PRO A 20 57.60 -70.90 2.85
C PRO A 20 56.64 -70.35 3.91
N ALA A 21 57.04 -69.28 4.59
CA ALA A 21 56.14 -68.45 5.38
C ALA A 21 55.59 -67.32 4.50
N GLY A 22 54.69 -67.68 3.57
CA GLY A 22 54.00 -66.74 2.68
C GLY A 22 52.54 -66.54 3.10
N ALA A 23 52.32 -65.47 3.87
CA ALA A 23 51.09 -64.66 3.95
C ALA A 23 49.71 -65.36 3.98
N PRO A 24 49.00 -65.41 5.14
CA PRO A 24 47.54 -65.52 5.16
C PRO A 24 46.88 -64.27 4.52
N PRO A 25 45.64 -64.39 4.03
CA PRO A 25 45.13 -63.67 2.87
C PRO A 25 45.08 -62.15 3.06
N ALA A 26 45.38 -61.45 1.97
CA ALA A 26 45.11 -60.02 1.82
C ALA A 26 43.67 -59.75 2.25
N GLN A 27 43.52 -59.07 3.38
CA GLN A 27 42.24 -58.59 3.87
C GLN A 27 41.74 -57.61 2.83
N ASP A 28 40.65 -57.99 2.16
CA ASP A 28 40.00 -57.18 1.15
C ASP A 28 39.59 -55.84 1.79
N PRO A 29 40.24 -54.70 1.46
CA PRO A 29 39.98 -53.43 2.09
C PRO A 29 38.58 -52.89 1.77
N LEU A 30 37.86 -53.55 0.85
CA LEU A 30 36.47 -53.26 0.52
C LEU A 30 35.46 -53.93 1.47
N ALA A 31 35.87 -54.96 2.23
CA ALA A 31 35.02 -55.58 3.25
C ALA A 31 34.80 -54.67 4.49
N ALA A 32 35.59 -53.59 4.60
CA ALA A 32 35.45 -52.56 5.63
C ALA A 32 34.56 -51.39 5.21
N LEU A 33 33.96 -51.41 4.02
CA LEU A 33 32.93 -50.44 3.63
C LEU A 33 31.64 -50.78 4.39
N ARG A 34 31.55 -50.26 5.62
CA ARG A 34 30.30 -50.20 6.37
C ARG A 34 29.23 -49.58 5.49
N ASP A 35 28.09 -50.26 5.39
CA ASP A 35 26.85 -49.74 4.83
C ASP A 35 26.69 -48.27 5.24
N ILE A 36 26.67 -47.40 4.25
CA ILE A 36 26.31 -46.00 4.45
C ILE A 36 24.83 -46.03 4.85
N HIS A 37 24.56 -45.90 6.14
CA HIS A 37 23.23 -45.56 6.61
C HIS A 37 22.85 -44.23 5.96
N LEU A 38 22.01 -44.29 4.92
CA LEU A 38 21.29 -43.11 4.47
C LEU A 38 20.48 -42.61 5.67
N PRO A 39 20.63 -41.35 6.11
CA PRO A 39 19.73 -40.82 7.12
C PRO A 39 18.30 -40.99 6.57
N PRO A 40 17.32 -41.40 7.40
CA PRO A 40 15.94 -41.47 6.97
C PRO A 40 15.61 -40.13 6.30
N ALA A 41 14.98 -40.20 5.11
CA ALA A 41 14.60 -39.04 4.34
C ALA A 41 14.02 -38.01 5.32
N VAL A 42 14.69 -36.86 5.44
CA VAL A 42 14.30 -35.84 6.42
C VAL A 42 12.85 -35.53 6.11
N GLU A 43 11.93 -36.04 6.93
CA GLU A 43 10.52 -35.73 6.81
C GLU A 43 10.47 -34.21 6.79
N ALA A 44 9.99 -33.65 5.67
CA ALA A 44 9.97 -32.22 5.42
C ALA A 44 9.29 -31.55 6.61
N TRP A 45 10.11 -31.06 7.52
CA TRP A 45 9.71 -30.67 8.87
C TRP A 45 8.64 -29.58 8.72
N PRO A 46 7.57 -29.60 9.53
CA PRO A 46 6.57 -28.56 9.48
C PRO A 46 7.30 -27.23 9.66
N PRO A 47 7.09 -26.22 8.78
CA PRO A 47 7.79 -24.96 8.89
C PRO A 47 7.60 -24.47 10.31
N ALA A 48 8.72 -24.34 11.03
CA ALA A 48 8.73 -24.02 12.46
C ALA A 48 7.71 -22.89 12.72
N PRO A 49 6.91 -22.96 13.81
CA PRO A 49 5.75 -22.09 14.04
C PRO A 49 6.03 -20.58 13.90
N GLY A 50 7.30 -20.15 13.98
CA GLY A 50 7.74 -18.78 13.70
C GLY A 50 7.51 -18.28 12.27
N TRP A 51 7.40 -19.15 11.25
CA TRP A 51 7.06 -18.73 9.88
C TRP A 51 5.62 -18.24 9.76
N TRP A 52 4.71 -18.77 10.56
CA TRP A 52 3.34 -18.28 10.62
C TRP A 52 3.28 -16.86 11.21
N GLY A 53 4.12 -16.57 12.21
CA GLY A 53 4.30 -15.22 12.73
C GLY A 53 4.86 -14.25 11.69
N LEU A 54 5.89 -14.66 10.94
CA LEU A 54 6.43 -13.88 9.82
C LEU A 54 5.39 -13.68 8.70
N GLY A 55 4.61 -14.71 8.37
CA GLY A 55 3.54 -14.64 7.39
C GLY A 55 2.43 -13.67 7.80
N LEU A 56 1.98 -13.73 9.05
CA LEU A 56 1.01 -12.78 9.61
C LEU A 56 1.54 -11.34 9.63
N LEU A 57 2.80 -11.16 10.03
CA LEU A 57 3.45 -9.85 10.03
C LEU A 57 3.57 -9.28 8.62
N ALA A 58 4.02 -10.09 7.66
CA ALA A 58 4.14 -9.70 6.25
C ALA A 58 2.76 -9.36 5.66
N LEU A 59 1.74 -10.15 5.96
CA LEU A 59 0.36 -9.89 5.53
C LEU A 59 -0.18 -8.59 6.15
N GLY A 60 0.04 -8.36 7.44
CA GLY A 60 -0.32 -7.11 8.12
C GLY A 60 0.38 -5.89 7.52
N ALA A 61 1.67 -6.01 7.21
CA ALA A 61 2.44 -4.96 6.56
C ALA A 61 1.94 -4.67 5.13
N LEU A 62 1.64 -5.71 4.34
CA LEU A 62 1.06 -5.59 3.00
C LEU A 62 -0.31 -4.91 3.04
N LEU A 63 -1.17 -5.28 3.99
CA LEU A 63 -2.46 -4.64 4.19
C LEU A 63 -2.30 -3.18 4.60
N ALA A 64 -1.44 -2.88 5.58
CA ALA A 64 -1.16 -1.52 6.01
C ALA A 64 -0.61 -0.66 4.85
N LEU A 65 0.31 -1.21 4.06
CA LEU A 65 0.89 -0.53 2.90
C LEU A 65 -0.15 -0.33 1.80
N GLY A 66 -1.00 -1.31 1.53
CA GLY A 66 -2.09 -1.21 0.57
C GLY A 66 -3.12 -0.15 0.96
N ILE A 67 -3.49 -0.10 2.24
CA ILE A 67 -4.36 0.94 2.79
C ILE A 67 -3.68 2.31 2.68
N TRP A 68 -2.41 2.43 3.06
CA TRP A 68 -1.66 3.68 3.00
C TRP A 68 -1.50 4.19 1.56
N ALA A 69 -1.10 3.31 0.64
CA ALA A 69 -0.94 3.61 -0.78
C ALA A 69 -2.29 3.96 -1.41
N GLY A 70 -3.36 3.22 -1.11
CA GLY A 70 -4.71 3.51 -1.57
C GLY A 70 -5.21 4.87 -1.07
N ARG A 71 -4.97 5.22 0.19
CA ARG A 71 -5.27 6.55 0.74
C ARG A 71 -4.46 7.64 0.04
N ARG A 72 -3.18 7.41 -0.24
CA ARG A 72 -2.30 8.40 -0.88
C ARG A 72 -2.60 8.59 -2.37
N TRP A 73 -2.94 7.50 -3.06
CA TRP A 73 -3.38 7.52 -4.46
C TRP A 73 -4.72 8.23 -4.62
N ARG A 74 -5.69 7.92 -3.75
CA ARG A 74 -6.96 8.65 -3.70
C ARG A 74 -6.69 10.14 -3.45
N ALA A 75 -5.92 10.49 -2.41
CA ALA A 75 -5.56 11.87 -2.06
C ALA A 75 -5.03 12.69 -3.24
N THR A 76 -4.30 12.07 -4.16
CA THR A 76 -3.69 12.80 -5.28
C THR A 76 -4.60 12.90 -6.50
N ARG A 77 -5.37 11.83 -6.81
CA ARG A 77 -6.24 11.80 -7.99
C ARG A 77 -7.48 12.67 -7.82
N TYR A 78 -8.24 12.52 -6.73
CA TYR A 78 -9.50 13.26 -6.59
C TYR A 78 -9.26 14.77 -6.49
N ARG A 79 -8.17 15.21 -5.83
CA ARG A 79 -7.80 16.63 -5.75
C ARG A 79 -7.46 17.21 -7.11
N ARG A 80 -6.71 16.47 -7.92
CA ARG A 80 -6.35 16.89 -9.29
C ARG A 80 -7.59 17.04 -10.16
N THR A 81 -8.49 16.05 -10.14
CA THR A 81 -9.75 16.11 -10.88
C THR A 81 -10.62 17.28 -10.42
N GLY A 82 -10.83 17.43 -9.10
CA GLY A 82 -11.61 18.54 -8.55
C GLY A 82 -11.05 19.92 -8.89
N LEU A 83 -9.71 20.08 -8.87
CA LEU A 83 -9.06 21.33 -9.27
C LEU A 83 -9.08 21.58 -10.78
N ALA A 84 -9.17 20.53 -11.61
CA ALA A 84 -9.33 20.70 -13.06
C ALA A 84 -10.74 21.22 -13.37
N GLU A 85 -11.76 20.61 -12.76
CA GLU A 85 -13.15 21.04 -12.93
C GLU A 85 -13.40 22.43 -12.35
N LEU A 86 -12.79 22.78 -11.20
CA LEU A 86 -12.89 24.13 -10.67
C LEU A 86 -12.29 25.18 -11.62
N ARG A 87 -11.21 24.84 -12.32
CA ARG A 87 -10.61 25.73 -13.34
C ARG A 87 -11.54 25.92 -14.53
N GLU A 88 -12.20 24.87 -14.98
CA GLU A 88 -13.22 24.97 -16.02
C GLU A 88 -14.40 25.85 -15.58
N LEU A 89 -14.83 25.71 -14.34
CA LEU A 89 -15.87 26.57 -13.76
C LEU A 89 -15.45 28.04 -13.70
N ARG A 90 -14.20 28.32 -13.32
CA ARG A 90 -13.64 29.67 -13.31
C ARG A 90 -13.60 30.26 -14.73
N ASN A 91 -13.17 29.49 -15.72
CA ASN A 91 -13.17 29.95 -17.12
C ASN A 91 -14.59 30.27 -17.61
N ARG A 92 -15.59 29.45 -17.26
CA ARG A 92 -17.00 29.73 -17.58
C ARG A 92 -17.51 30.99 -16.88
N TRP A 93 -17.12 31.21 -15.62
CA TRP A 93 -17.45 32.42 -14.89
C TRP A 93 -16.83 33.67 -15.53
N GLU A 94 -15.56 33.59 -15.99
CA GLU A 94 -14.90 34.69 -16.70
C GLU A 94 -15.58 35.02 -18.04
N GLN A 95 -16.12 34.01 -18.74
CA GLN A 95 -16.86 34.19 -19.99
C GLN A 95 -18.26 34.75 -19.77
N ASN A 96 -18.96 34.28 -18.73
CA ASN A 96 -20.32 34.69 -18.40
C ASN A 96 -20.61 34.55 -16.90
N ALA A 97 -20.31 35.59 -16.13
CA ALA A 97 -20.55 35.62 -14.69
C ALA A 97 -22.05 35.57 -14.31
N ALA A 98 -22.96 35.80 -15.26
CA ALA A 98 -24.41 35.75 -15.05
C ALA A 98 -25.01 34.36 -15.29
N ASP A 99 -24.22 33.35 -15.66
CA ASP A 99 -24.69 31.98 -15.82
C ASP A 99 -25.18 31.41 -14.48
N ALA A 100 -26.49 31.22 -14.37
CA ALA A 100 -27.18 30.70 -13.19
C ALA A 100 -26.76 29.26 -12.81
N ARG A 101 -26.09 28.53 -13.71
CA ARG A 101 -25.61 27.16 -13.45
C ARG A 101 -24.29 27.13 -12.67
N LEU A 102 -23.54 28.23 -12.63
CA LEU A 102 -22.21 28.26 -12.01
C LEU A 102 -22.23 27.91 -10.52
N LEU A 103 -23.19 28.46 -9.75
CA LEU A 103 -23.29 28.19 -8.32
C LEU A 103 -23.77 26.75 -8.01
N PRO A 104 -24.82 26.21 -8.67
CA PRO A 104 -25.19 24.80 -8.57
C PRO A 104 -24.06 23.84 -8.95
N ASP A 105 -23.34 24.13 -10.03
CA ASP A 105 -22.21 23.32 -10.50
C ASP A 105 -21.08 23.32 -9.46
N LEU A 106 -20.78 24.47 -8.85
CA LEU A 106 -19.78 24.59 -7.78
C LEU A 106 -20.19 23.80 -6.53
N ALA A 107 -21.45 23.92 -6.11
CA ALA A 107 -21.97 23.19 -4.95
C ALA A 107 -21.90 21.66 -5.18
N THR A 108 -22.25 21.21 -6.38
CA THR A 108 -22.18 19.80 -6.78
C THR A 108 -20.73 19.31 -6.81
N LEU A 109 -19.81 20.10 -7.35
CA LEU A 109 -18.38 19.81 -7.37
C LEU A 109 -17.83 19.63 -5.95
N LEU A 110 -18.12 20.56 -5.04
CA LEU A 110 -17.68 20.47 -3.64
C LEU A 110 -18.23 19.21 -2.95
N LYS A 111 -19.52 18.90 -3.13
CA LYS A 111 -20.10 17.65 -2.60
C LYS A 111 -19.42 16.41 -3.16
N ARG A 112 -19.15 16.36 -4.47
CA ARG A 112 -18.47 15.21 -5.08
C ARG A 112 -17.03 15.06 -4.58
N VAL A 113 -16.31 16.16 -4.41
CA VAL A 113 -14.96 16.15 -3.81
C VAL A 113 -15.04 15.65 -2.36
N ALA A 114 -16.01 16.08 -1.57
CA ALA A 114 -16.20 15.56 -0.22
C ALA A 114 -16.52 14.05 -0.22
N LEU A 115 -17.42 13.58 -1.07
CA LEU A 115 -17.74 12.14 -1.18
C LEU A 115 -16.55 11.28 -1.64
N SER A 116 -15.57 11.86 -2.30
CA SER A 116 -14.33 11.16 -2.68
C SER A 116 -13.31 11.05 -1.54
N ALA A 117 -13.43 11.91 -0.53
CA ALA A 117 -12.49 12.03 0.57
C ALA A 117 -13.02 11.43 1.89
N TRP A 118 -14.33 11.44 2.12
CA TRP A 118 -14.98 10.92 3.33
C TRP A 118 -16.00 9.80 3.04
N PRO A 119 -16.37 8.96 4.02
CA PRO A 119 -17.42 7.98 3.87
C PRO A 119 -18.75 8.61 3.46
N ARG A 120 -19.49 7.94 2.57
CA ARG A 120 -20.79 8.44 2.06
C ARG A 120 -21.80 8.71 3.18
N GLN A 121 -21.77 7.91 4.25
CA GLN A 121 -22.69 8.04 5.39
C GLN A 121 -22.52 9.38 6.13
N GLU A 122 -21.30 9.91 6.21
CA GLU A 122 -21.01 11.18 6.89
C GLU A 122 -21.43 12.39 6.05
N VAL A 123 -21.24 12.32 4.73
CA VAL A 123 -21.38 13.49 3.84
C VAL A 123 -22.72 13.55 3.11
N ALA A 124 -23.30 12.42 2.71
CA ALA A 124 -24.46 12.42 1.80
C ALA A 124 -25.69 13.13 2.39
N GLY A 125 -25.89 13.02 3.70
CA GLY A 125 -26.99 13.67 4.42
C GLY A 125 -26.74 15.14 4.78
N LEU A 126 -25.54 15.69 4.53
CA LEU A 126 -25.23 17.08 4.88
C LEU A 126 -25.83 18.03 3.85
N SER A 127 -26.66 18.96 4.32
CA SER A 127 -27.28 20.01 3.51
C SER A 127 -27.39 21.30 4.32
N GLY A 128 -27.55 22.43 3.63
CA GLY A 128 -27.73 23.74 4.25
C GLY A 128 -26.58 24.11 5.21
N GLU A 129 -26.94 24.54 6.42
CA GLU A 129 -26.00 24.98 7.47
C GLU A 129 -25.03 23.88 7.90
N ARG A 130 -25.51 22.63 8.00
CA ARG A 130 -24.67 21.48 8.37
C ARG A 130 -23.59 21.24 7.33
N TRP A 131 -23.88 21.51 6.06
CA TRP A 131 -22.92 21.37 4.97
C TRP A 131 -21.82 22.44 5.05
N VAL A 132 -22.16 23.72 5.20
CA VAL A 132 -21.14 24.78 5.30
C VAL A 132 -20.30 24.66 6.56
N ARG A 133 -20.88 24.22 7.69
CA ARG A 133 -20.14 23.94 8.93
C ARG A 133 -19.13 22.81 8.74
N PHE A 134 -19.50 21.75 8.03
CA PHE A 134 -18.56 20.68 7.69
C PHE A 134 -17.38 21.19 6.84
N LEU A 135 -17.63 22.08 5.88
CA LEU A 135 -16.55 22.68 5.08
C LEU A 135 -15.60 23.53 5.93
N ASP A 136 -16.16 24.28 6.88
CA ASP A 136 -15.42 25.06 7.87
C ASP A 136 -14.56 24.19 8.78
N ASP A 137 -15.12 23.12 9.35
CA ASP A 137 -14.42 22.20 10.26
C ASP A 137 -13.24 21.50 9.55
N THR A 138 -13.44 21.11 8.29
CA THR A 138 -12.42 20.39 7.50
C THR A 138 -11.29 21.28 6.99
N LEU A 139 -11.50 22.60 6.95
CA LEU A 139 -10.49 23.61 6.59
C LEU A 139 -10.00 24.43 7.80
N GLN A 140 -10.61 24.27 8.97
CA GLN A 140 -10.40 25.10 10.17
C GLN A 140 -10.60 26.59 9.89
N THR A 141 -11.72 26.93 9.23
CA THR A 141 -12.12 28.32 8.94
C THR A 141 -13.55 28.58 9.40
N ARG A 142 -14.03 29.81 9.24
CA ARG A 142 -15.46 30.17 9.37
C ARG A 142 -16.00 30.89 8.13
N GLU A 143 -15.19 30.94 7.07
CA GLU A 143 -15.52 31.64 5.82
C GLU A 143 -16.71 30.99 5.08
N PHE A 144 -17.00 29.70 5.30
CA PHE A 144 -18.15 29.06 4.69
C PHE A 144 -19.45 29.34 5.44
N SER A 145 -19.44 29.32 6.77
CA SER A 145 -20.63 29.59 7.58
C SER A 145 -20.91 31.07 7.82
N MET A 146 -19.90 31.95 7.78
CA MET A 146 -20.05 33.38 8.08
C MET A 146 -19.64 34.31 6.94
N GLY A 147 -19.24 33.79 5.78
CA GLY A 147 -18.77 34.58 4.64
C GLY A 147 -19.42 34.16 3.31
N ALA A 148 -18.65 34.26 2.22
CA ALA A 148 -19.10 33.96 0.86
C ALA A 148 -19.69 32.54 0.69
N GLY A 149 -19.33 31.59 1.56
CA GLY A 149 -19.89 30.23 1.49
C GLY A 149 -21.33 30.09 1.96
N GLN A 150 -21.92 31.09 2.62
CA GLN A 150 -23.35 31.06 2.99
C GLN A 150 -24.25 30.92 1.76
N MET A 151 -23.79 31.40 0.60
CA MET A 151 -24.48 31.23 -0.68
C MET A 151 -24.71 29.76 -1.03
N LEU A 152 -23.91 28.82 -0.53
CA LEU A 152 -24.08 27.39 -0.77
C LEU A 152 -25.27 26.77 -0.02
N ILE A 153 -25.85 27.46 0.96
CA ILE A 153 -26.98 26.95 1.75
C ILE A 153 -28.25 26.91 0.90
N HIS A 154 -28.59 28.04 0.27
CA HIS A 154 -29.82 28.20 -0.50
C HIS A 154 -29.59 28.57 -1.97
N GLY A 155 -28.45 29.18 -2.29
CA GLY A 155 -28.17 29.71 -3.62
C GLY A 155 -28.19 28.68 -4.76
N PRO A 156 -27.72 27.41 -4.58
CA PRO A 156 -27.85 26.38 -5.61
C PRO A 156 -29.29 26.07 -6.04
N TYR A 157 -30.29 26.42 -5.23
CA TYR A 157 -31.71 26.18 -5.51
C TYR A 157 -32.44 27.44 -6.00
N GLN A 158 -31.75 28.57 -6.07
CA GLN A 158 -32.32 29.85 -6.49
C GLN A 158 -31.87 30.21 -7.90
N SER A 159 -32.83 30.52 -8.77
CA SER A 159 -32.56 30.81 -10.19
C SER A 159 -31.81 32.13 -10.43
N SER A 160 -31.76 33.01 -9.43
CA SER A 160 -31.19 34.36 -9.52
C SER A 160 -29.85 34.52 -8.80
N SER A 161 -29.33 33.47 -8.16
CA SER A 161 -28.07 33.56 -7.41
C SER A 161 -26.87 33.63 -8.36
N ARG A 162 -26.13 34.74 -8.30
CA ARG A 162 -24.87 34.91 -9.02
C ARG A 162 -23.72 34.34 -8.21
N LEU A 163 -22.75 33.71 -8.87
CA LEU A 163 -21.58 33.17 -8.19
C LEU A 163 -20.62 34.30 -7.81
N ASP A 164 -20.30 34.38 -6.51
CA ASP A 164 -19.29 35.30 -5.97
C ASP A 164 -17.86 34.78 -6.28
N PRO A 165 -16.95 35.60 -6.85
CA PRO A 165 -15.55 35.23 -7.04
C PRO A 165 -14.80 34.86 -5.75
N GLU A 166 -15.19 35.40 -4.60
CA GLU A 166 -14.59 35.01 -3.32
C GLU A 166 -14.89 33.55 -3.00
N LEU A 167 -16.09 33.07 -3.35
CA LEU A 167 -16.48 31.68 -3.16
C LEU A 167 -15.67 30.72 -4.04
N LEU A 168 -15.33 31.12 -5.27
CA LEU A 168 -14.42 30.34 -6.14
C LEU A 168 -13.04 30.19 -5.50
N THR A 169 -12.50 31.27 -4.95
CA THR A 169 -11.20 31.29 -4.27
C THR A 169 -11.22 30.43 -3.01
N LEU A 170 -12.29 30.54 -2.23
CA LEU A 170 -12.52 29.74 -1.02
C LEU A 170 -12.65 28.25 -1.35
N ALA A 171 -13.40 27.90 -2.40
CA ALA A 171 -13.52 26.54 -2.91
C ALA A 171 -12.17 25.97 -3.36
N GLU A 172 -11.36 26.75 -4.07
CA GLU A 172 -10.01 26.33 -4.49
C GLU A 172 -9.13 26.01 -3.27
N ARG A 173 -9.15 26.90 -2.27
CA ARG A 173 -8.39 26.73 -1.02
C ARG A 173 -8.83 25.45 -0.30
N TRP A 174 -10.14 25.22 -0.21
CA TRP A 174 -10.71 24.03 0.41
C TRP A 174 -10.30 22.74 -0.31
N ILE A 175 -10.44 22.65 -1.63
CA ILE A 175 -10.04 21.46 -2.40
C ILE A 175 -8.55 21.15 -2.22
N ARG A 176 -7.69 22.18 -2.14
CA ARG A 176 -6.24 22.02 -1.94
C ARG A 176 -5.86 21.56 -0.54
N ARG A 177 -6.52 22.11 0.49
CA ARG A 177 -6.03 22.04 1.88
C ARG A 177 -6.92 21.27 2.86
N HIS A 178 -8.12 20.83 2.47
CA HIS A 178 -8.99 20.09 3.38
C HIS A 178 -8.28 18.90 4.01
N ARG A 179 -8.53 18.69 5.30
CA ARG A 179 -7.95 17.61 6.08
C ARG A 179 -8.94 16.47 6.17
N VAL A 180 -8.58 15.31 5.62
CA VAL A 180 -9.33 14.07 5.76
C VAL A 180 -9.02 13.48 7.14
N GLN A 181 -9.54 14.12 8.19
CA GLN A 181 -9.66 13.50 9.51
C GLN A 181 -11.02 12.82 9.56
N ALA A 182 -11.12 11.68 10.25
CA ALA A 182 -12.42 11.09 10.55
C ALA A 182 -13.17 12.11 11.41
N VAL A 183 -14.20 12.73 10.85
CA VAL A 183 -15.04 13.64 11.61
C VAL A 183 -15.76 12.75 12.61
N GLN A 184 -15.49 12.94 13.91
CA GLN A 184 -16.31 12.33 14.94
C GLN A 184 -17.69 12.94 14.81
N VAL A 185 -18.60 12.22 14.15
CA VAL A 185 -20.02 12.57 14.12
C VAL A 185 -20.50 12.44 15.57
N PRO A 186 -20.90 13.54 16.24
CA PRO A 186 -21.49 13.43 17.57
C PRO A 186 -22.69 12.48 17.46
N PRO A 187 -22.85 11.51 18.38
CA PRO A 187 -24.00 10.62 18.35
C PRO A 187 -25.26 11.48 18.26
N ALA A 188 -26.13 11.15 17.32
CA ALA A 188 -27.43 11.78 17.21
C ALA A 188 -28.09 11.72 18.59
N TYR A 189 -28.49 12.89 19.08
CA TYR A 189 -29.16 13.08 20.36
C TYR A 189 -30.28 12.04 20.52
N ASP A 190 -30.15 11.24 21.57
CA ASP A 190 -31.18 10.34 22.08
C ASP A 190 -32.30 11.20 22.70
N GLU A 191 -33.07 11.89 21.86
CA GLU A 191 -34.25 12.68 22.27
C GLU A 191 -35.47 11.79 22.63
N ALA A 192 -35.30 10.46 22.74
CA ALA A 192 -36.40 9.54 23.02
C ALA A 192 -36.46 9.04 24.47
N SER A 193 -35.57 9.48 25.37
CA SER A 193 -35.42 8.89 26.71
C SER A 193 -36.12 9.62 27.87
N HIS A 194 -36.95 10.65 27.61
CA HIS A 194 -37.77 11.28 28.66
C HIS A 194 -39.18 11.65 28.16
N ALA A 195 -40.06 10.65 28.11
CA ALA A 195 -41.50 10.81 28.21
C ALA A 195 -42.04 9.80 29.24
#